data_AF-A0A6G1SW53-F1
#
_entry.id   AF-A0A6G1SW53-F1
#
_cell.length_a   1.000
_cell.length_b   1.000
_cell.length_c   1.000
_cell.angle_alpha   90.00
_cell.angle_beta   90.00
_cell.angle_gamma   90.00
#
_symmetry.space_group_name_H-M   'P 1'
#
loop_
_entity.id
_entity.type
_entity.pdbx_description
1 polymer ?
#
loop_
_entity_poly.entity_id
_entity_poly.type
_entity_poly.pdbx_seq_one_letter_code
_entity_poly.pdbx_strand_id
1 'polypeptide(L)'
;MKVALRFGLSAVDRPREVAGAVPGRRERLAAATFDLVTLCLALAVAGLVATLFLLLRTGLGATDVGDVDAMLAFAALSASVPTWTAWYALRLLDGASRGHAAAGLRVRGPAAGRLLRVVVHPLGAPFWLWLAGLAGLLGGRTAAQPFAVVAGVVVLGGVVSLAMLLVRPGARALHDRAAHTTLLR
;
A
#
# COMPACT_ATOMS: atom_id res chain seq x y z
N MET A 1 2.89 -27.06 56.27
CA MET A 1 3.08 -25.77 55.56
C MET A 1 2.46 -25.87 54.17
N LYS A 2 1.30 -25.23 53.94
CA LYS A 2 0.64 -25.16 52.63
C LYS A 2 0.84 -23.75 52.07
N VAL A 3 1.68 -23.61 51.05
CA VAL A 3 1.91 -22.35 50.34
C VAL A 3 0.79 -22.18 49.32
N ALA A 4 -0.16 -21.29 49.62
CA ALA A 4 -1.21 -20.90 48.69
C ALA A 4 -0.66 -19.83 47.73
N LEU A 5 -0.26 -20.24 46.53
CA LEU A 5 0.05 -19.32 45.42
C LEU A 5 -1.26 -18.73 44.89
N ARG A 6 -1.63 -17.55 45.40
CA ARG A 6 -2.61 -16.66 44.76
C ARG A 6 -1.98 -16.13 43.47
N PHE A 7 -2.25 -16.78 42.36
CA PHE A 7 -2.12 -16.15 41.05
C PHE A 7 -3.16 -15.04 40.98
N GLY A 8 -2.71 -13.82 41.27
CA GLY A 8 -3.42 -12.62 40.89
C GLY A 8 -3.56 -12.64 39.37
N LEU A 9 -4.73 -13.06 38.90
CA LEU A 9 -5.27 -12.64 37.63
C LEU A 9 -5.43 -11.12 37.74
N SER A 10 -4.32 -10.40 37.57
CA SER A 10 -4.34 -9.00 37.20
C SER A 10 -5.34 -8.92 36.08
N ALA A 11 -6.43 -8.19 36.34
CA ALA A 11 -7.39 -7.81 35.35
C ALA A 11 -6.58 -7.42 34.11
N VAL A 12 -6.59 -8.29 33.11
CA VAL A 12 -6.09 -7.95 31.78
C VAL A 12 -6.91 -6.72 31.46
N ASP A 13 -6.26 -5.56 31.50
CA ASP A 13 -6.78 -4.29 31.08
C ASP A 13 -7.33 -4.56 29.68
N ARG A 14 -8.63 -4.86 29.60
CA ARG A 14 -9.30 -4.95 28.33
C ARG A 14 -9.11 -3.55 27.78
N PRO A 15 -8.32 -3.37 26.71
CA PRO A 15 -8.11 -2.04 26.18
C PRO A 15 -9.49 -1.46 25.98
N ARG A 16 -9.81 -0.37 26.70
CA ARG A 16 -11.08 0.34 26.57
C ARG A 16 -11.36 0.39 25.08
N GLU A 17 -12.38 -0.35 24.64
CA GLU A 17 -12.91 -0.26 23.29
C GLU A 17 -13.40 1.19 23.19
N VAL A 18 -12.50 2.07 22.73
CA VAL A 18 -12.92 3.35 22.20
C VAL A 18 -13.75 2.95 21.00
N ALA A 19 -15.07 3.00 21.17
CA ALA A 19 -16.07 2.60 20.21
C ALA A 19 -16.00 3.53 18.99
N GLY A 20 -14.99 3.31 18.13
CA GLY A 20 -14.94 3.92 16.81
C GLY A 20 -16.04 3.28 15.97
N ALA A 21 -16.90 4.11 15.38
CA ALA A 21 -17.94 3.62 14.49
C ALA A 21 -17.30 2.88 13.32
N VAL A 22 -17.88 1.74 12.94
CA VAL A 22 -17.43 0.97 11.78
C VAL A 22 -17.67 1.83 10.52
N PRO A 23 -16.63 2.12 9.72
CA PRO A 23 -16.77 2.98 8.55
C PRO A 23 -17.74 2.39 7.55
N GLY A 24 -18.56 3.26 6.96
CA GLY A 24 -19.51 2.89 5.92
C GLY A 24 -18.83 2.56 4.59
N ARG A 25 -19.54 1.86 3.69
CA ARG A 25 -19.03 1.49 2.36
C ARG A 25 -18.52 2.69 1.56
N ARG A 26 -19.27 3.81 1.57
CA ARG A 26 -18.93 5.02 0.81
C ARG A 26 -17.60 5.63 1.26
N GLU A 27 -17.38 5.71 2.58
CA GLU A 27 -16.16 6.28 3.16
C GLU A 27 -14.94 5.43 2.82
N ARG A 28 -15.07 4.09 2.91
CA ARG A 28 -14.00 3.15 2.54
C ARG A 28 -13.63 3.23 1.06
N LEU A 29 -14.64 3.29 0.18
CA LEU A 29 -14.41 3.43 -1.26
C LEU A 29 -13.79 4.79 -1.59
N ALA A 30 -14.29 5.88 -1.00
CA ALA A 30 -13.72 7.20 -1.20
C ALA A 30 -12.25 7.27 -0.78
N ALA A 31 -11.90 6.70 0.38
CA ALA A 31 -10.51 6.63 0.84
C ALA A 31 -9.62 5.84 -0.14
N ALA A 32 -10.06 4.66 -0.56
CA ALA A 32 -9.31 3.82 -1.49
C ALA A 32 -9.15 4.48 -2.88
N THR A 33 -10.22 5.08 -3.41
CA THR A 33 -10.18 5.81 -4.69
C THR A 33 -9.25 7.01 -4.60
N PHE A 34 -9.28 7.76 -3.51
CA PHE A 34 -8.39 8.91 -3.33
C PHE A 34 -6.92 8.47 -3.32
N ASP A 35 -6.57 7.45 -2.53
CA ASP A 35 -5.19 6.94 -2.51
C ASP A 35 -4.77 6.41 -3.91
N LEU A 36 -5.65 5.69 -4.61
CA LEU A 36 -5.40 5.23 -5.98
C LEU A 36 -5.15 6.40 -6.94
N VAL A 37 -5.96 7.46 -6.88
CA VAL A 37 -5.76 8.67 -7.69
C VAL A 37 -4.41 9.31 -7.39
N THR A 38 -3.98 9.38 -6.12
CA THR A 38 -2.65 9.93 -5.81
C THR A 38 -1.51 9.09 -6.37
N LEU A 39 -1.65 7.76 -6.42
CA LEU A 39 -0.68 6.88 -7.08
C LEU A 39 -0.65 7.15 -8.58
N CYS A 40 -1.82 7.16 -9.23
CA CYS A 40 -1.93 7.43 -10.66
C CYS A 40 -1.35 8.80 -11.03
N LEU A 41 -1.59 9.83 -10.22
CA LEU A 41 -1.01 11.15 -10.39
C LEU A 41 0.52 11.13 -10.24
N ALA A 42 1.05 10.42 -9.24
CA ALA A 42 2.50 10.28 -9.08
C ALA A 42 3.16 9.61 -10.30
N LEU A 43 2.54 8.54 -10.82
CA LEU A 43 3.00 7.86 -12.04
C LEU A 43 2.90 8.78 -13.27
N ALA A 44 1.80 9.50 -13.43
CA ALA A 44 1.59 10.41 -14.56
C ALA A 44 2.59 11.58 -14.56
N VAL A 45 2.84 12.18 -13.39
CA VAL A 45 3.85 13.24 -13.23
C VAL A 45 5.25 12.71 -13.54
N ALA A 46 5.60 11.53 -13.03
CA ALA A 46 6.90 10.92 -13.32
C ALA A 46 7.05 10.59 -14.83
N GLY A 47 5.99 10.10 -15.47
CA GLY A 47 5.95 9.84 -16.91
C GLY A 47 6.10 11.12 -17.74
N LEU A 48 5.42 12.19 -17.35
CA LEU A 48 5.56 13.50 -17.98
C LEU A 48 6.99 14.03 -17.84
N VAL A 49 7.58 13.97 -16.65
CA VAL A 49 8.97 14.41 -16.41
C VAL A 49 9.95 13.58 -17.24
N ALA A 50 9.81 12.26 -17.27
CA ALA A 50 10.64 11.38 -18.09
C ALA A 50 10.49 11.71 -19.59
N THR A 51 9.28 11.95 -20.07
CA THR A 51 9.00 12.31 -21.46
C THR A 51 9.60 13.66 -21.84
N LEU A 52 9.41 14.68 -20.99
CA LEU A 52 9.99 16.02 -21.20
C LEU A 52 11.51 15.95 -21.19
N PHE A 53 12.10 15.18 -20.28
CA PHE A 53 13.53 14.94 -20.26
C PHE A 53 14.01 14.35 -21.60
N LEU A 54 13.39 13.28 -22.09
CA LEU A 54 13.75 12.68 -23.38
C LEU A 54 13.58 13.63 -24.55
N LEU A 55 12.48 14.38 -24.61
CA LEU A 55 12.24 15.39 -25.65
C LEU A 55 13.32 16.47 -25.64
N LEU A 56 13.73 16.97 -24.48
CA LEU A 56 14.79 17.96 -24.39
C LEU A 56 16.14 17.39 -24.87
N ARG A 57 16.42 16.12 -24.57
CA ARG A 57 17.67 15.44 -24.96
C ARG A 57 17.74 15.13 -26.45
N THR A 58 16.61 14.91 -27.11
CA THR A 58 16.52 14.59 -28.55
C THR A 58 16.25 15.81 -29.44
N GLY A 59 16.37 17.03 -28.93
CA GLY A 59 16.04 18.23 -29.70
C GLY A 59 14.57 18.27 -30.13
N LEU A 60 13.67 17.91 -29.21
CA LEU A 60 12.22 17.73 -29.41
C LEU A 60 11.87 16.59 -30.37
N GLY A 61 12.65 15.50 -30.36
CA GLY A 61 12.44 14.34 -31.22
C GLY A 61 13.09 14.43 -32.59
N ALA A 62 14.04 15.36 -32.78
CA ALA A 62 14.84 15.47 -33.99
C ALA A 62 15.86 14.32 -34.14
N THR A 63 16.23 13.67 -33.02
CA THR A 63 17.16 12.53 -33.01
C THR A 63 16.59 11.35 -32.24
N ASP A 64 17.12 10.16 -32.51
CA ASP A 64 16.80 8.97 -31.73
C ASP A 64 17.24 9.11 -30.26
N VAL A 65 16.55 8.40 -29.38
CA VAL A 65 16.89 8.34 -27.95
C VAL A 65 18.08 7.43 -27.77
N GLY A 66 19.18 7.96 -27.22
CA GLY A 66 20.33 7.14 -26.81
C GLY A 66 20.00 6.26 -25.61
N ASP A 67 20.63 5.09 -25.53
CA ASP A 67 20.36 4.08 -24.49
C ASP A 67 20.49 4.64 -23.07
N VAL A 68 21.51 5.47 -22.80
CA VAL A 68 21.74 6.07 -21.48
C VAL A 68 20.60 7.00 -21.08
N ASP A 69 20.12 7.84 -22.00
CA ASP A 69 19.01 8.76 -21.75
C ASP A 69 17.70 7.98 -21.51
N ALA A 70 17.46 6.90 -22.28
CA ALA A 70 16.33 5.99 -22.05
C ALA A 70 16.39 5.31 -20.67
N MET A 71 17.57 4.82 -20.27
CA MET A 71 17.77 4.21 -18.95
C MET A 71 17.54 5.21 -17.82
N LEU A 72 18.01 6.45 -17.94
CA LEU A 72 17.77 7.50 -16.95
C LEU A 72 16.29 7.87 -16.83
N ALA A 73 15.61 8.04 -17.97
CA ALA A 73 14.18 8.33 -18.00
C ALA A 73 13.37 7.19 -17.37
N PHE A 74 13.72 5.95 -17.70
CA PHE A 74 13.10 4.76 -17.11
C PHE A 74 13.38 4.68 -15.61
N ALA A 75 14.61 4.93 -15.15
CA ALA A 75 14.96 4.93 -13.73
C ALA A 75 14.15 5.99 -12.95
N ALA A 76 14.03 7.20 -13.49
CA ALA A 76 13.23 8.27 -12.89
C ALA A 76 11.74 7.90 -12.79
N LEU A 77 11.17 7.34 -13.87
CA LEU A 77 9.80 6.83 -13.87
C LEU A 77 9.62 5.71 -12.85
N SER A 78 10.54 4.75 -12.86
CA SER A 78 10.54 3.56 -12.00
C SER A 78 10.63 3.91 -10.52
N ALA A 79 11.41 4.93 -10.14
CA ALA A 79 11.55 5.39 -8.77
C ALA A 79 10.25 5.95 -8.16
N SER A 80 9.28 6.38 -8.98
CA SER A 80 8.00 6.90 -8.49
C SER A 80 7.21 5.89 -7.65
N VAL A 81 7.31 4.59 -7.96
CA VAL A 81 6.62 3.51 -7.24
C VAL A 81 7.13 3.35 -5.80
N PRO A 82 8.45 3.12 -5.54
CA PRO A 82 8.95 3.04 -4.18
C PRO A 82 8.79 4.37 -3.43
N THR A 83 8.96 5.53 -4.10
CA THR A 83 8.75 6.84 -3.46
C THR A 83 7.31 7.03 -2.99
N TRP A 84 6.31 6.76 -3.84
CA TRP A 84 4.91 6.85 -3.45
C TRP A 84 4.57 5.84 -2.33
N THR A 85 5.09 4.62 -2.42
CA THR A 85 4.84 3.57 -1.42
C THR A 85 5.43 3.95 -0.06
N ALA A 86 6.64 4.48 -0.02
CA ALA A 86 7.28 4.96 1.20
C ALA A 86 6.48 6.12 1.82
N TRP A 87 6.06 7.09 0.99
CA TRP A 87 5.21 8.18 1.42
C TRP A 87 3.87 7.70 2.00
N TYR A 88 3.20 6.75 1.33
CA TYR A 88 1.96 6.12 1.81
C TYR A 88 2.18 5.37 3.15
N ALA A 89 3.28 4.65 3.28
CA ALA A 89 3.63 3.91 4.49
C ALA A 89 3.87 4.82 5.69
N LEU A 90 4.61 5.92 5.51
CA LEU A 90 4.85 6.91 6.56
C LEU A 90 3.53 7.51 7.07
N ARG A 91 2.60 7.83 6.17
CA ARG A 91 1.28 8.34 6.56
C ARG A 91 0.45 7.31 7.32
N LEU A 92 0.52 6.04 6.94
CA LEU A 92 -0.12 4.97 7.71
C LEU A 92 0.54 4.74 9.07
N LEU A 93 1.85 4.96 9.20
CA LEU A 93 2.51 4.98 10.50
C LEU A 93 1.96 6.09 11.40
N ASP A 94 1.56 7.23 10.85
CA ASP A 94 0.84 8.30 11.57
C ASP A 94 -0.64 7.97 11.86
N GLY A 95 -1.12 6.81 11.40
CA GLY A 95 -2.46 6.31 11.67
C GLY A 95 -3.48 6.57 10.55
N ALA A 96 -3.12 7.25 9.45
CA ALA A 96 -4.02 7.41 8.30
C ALA A 96 -3.27 7.78 7.01
N SER A 97 -3.60 7.10 5.89
CA SER A 97 -3.21 7.59 4.56
C SER A 97 -3.93 8.93 4.24
N ARG A 98 -3.57 9.60 3.13
CA ARG A 98 -4.29 10.82 2.72
C ARG A 98 -5.76 10.53 2.41
N GLY A 99 -6.07 9.43 1.71
CA GLY A 99 -7.44 9.02 1.44
C GLY A 99 -8.23 8.73 2.70
N HIS A 100 -7.63 8.02 3.67
CA HIS A 100 -8.27 7.80 4.97
C HIS A 100 -8.55 9.12 5.69
N ALA A 101 -7.55 10.01 5.79
CA ALA A 101 -7.71 11.31 6.45
C ALA A 101 -8.80 12.17 5.79
N ALA A 102 -8.85 12.21 4.44
CA ALA A 102 -9.87 12.93 3.68
C ALA A 102 -11.30 12.37 3.91
N ALA A 103 -11.42 11.07 4.17
CA ALA A 103 -12.68 10.42 4.51
C ALA A 103 -13.00 10.44 6.03
N GLY A 104 -12.17 11.10 6.85
CA GLY A 104 -12.34 11.10 8.31
C GLY A 104 -12.14 9.73 8.95
N LEU A 105 -11.24 8.91 8.38
CA LEU A 105 -10.95 7.55 8.83
C LEU A 105 -9.54 7.43 9.39
N ARG A 106 -9.35 6.47 10.30
CA ARG A 106 -8.06 6.15 10.92
C ARG A 106 -7.84 4.64 10.99
N VAL A 107 -6.59 4.24 10.86
CA VAL A 107 -6.11 2.86 11.00
C VAL A 107 -5.53 2.67 12.39
N ARG A 108 -6.19 1.85 13.20
CA ARG A 108 -5.73 1.46 14.52
C ARG A 108 -5.01 0.11 14.46
N GLY A 109 -3.97 -0.02 15.26
CA GLY A 109 -3.13 -1.23 15.37
C GLY A 109 -1.70 -0.84 15.73
N PRO A 110 -0.81 -1.80 16.06
CA PRO A 110 0.61 -1.52 16.28
C PRO A 110 1.31 -1.02 15.02
N ALA A 111 2.43 -0.29 15.15
CA ALA A 111 3.18 0.25 14.01
C ALA A 111 3.59 -0.85 13.00
N ALA A 112 4.07 -1.99 13.50
CA ALA A 112 4.39 -3.15 12.67
C ALA A 112 3.17 -3.68 11.89
N GLY A 113 1.99 -3.71 12.51
CA GLY A 113 0.74 -4.05 11.83
C GLY A 113 0.38 -3.04 10.75
N ARG A 114 0.57 -1.74 11.00
CA ARG A 114 0.34 -0.69 9.98
C ARG A 114 1.31 -0.79 8.80
N LEU A 115 2.55 -1.20 9.02
CA LEU A 115 3.50 -1.50 7.94
C LEU A 115 3.12 -2.77 7.18
N LEU A 116 2.83 -3.87 7.89
CA LEU A 116 2.37 -5.10 7.27
C LEU A 116 1.13 -4.84 6.41
N ARG A 117 0.22 -3.98 6.87
CA ARG A 117 -0.93 -3.55 6.07
C ARG A 117 -0.49 -3.00 4.72
N VAL A 118 0.52 -2.13 4.62
CA VAL A 118 1.02 -1.62 3.32
C VAL A 118 1.43 -2.76 2.40
N VAL A 119 2.18 -3.71 2.96
CA VAL A 119 2.73 -4.88 2.26
C VAL A 119 1.63 -5.77 1.68
N VAL A 120 0.54 -5.97 2.41
CA VAL A 120 -0.58 -6.83 1.99
C VAL A 120 -1.78 -6.05 1.42
N HIS A 121 -1.71 -4.72 1.35
CA HIS A 121 -2.79 -3.89 0.81
C HIS A 121 -2.80 -3.99 -0.71
N PRO A 122 -3.96 -4.00 -1.38
CA PRO A 122 -4.04 -4.00 -2.84
C PRO A 122 -3.26 -2.87 -3.51
N LEU A 123 -3.17 -1.70 -2.84
CA LEU A 123 -2.36 -0.55 -3.29
C LEU A 123 -0.84 -0.78 -3.18
N GLY A 124 -0.39 -1.81 -2.47
CA GLY A 124 1.00 -2.25 -2.44
C GLY A 124 1.37 -3.17 -3.61
N ALA A 125 0.40 -3.69 -4.37
CA ALA A 125 0.68 -4.57 -5.52
C ALA A 125 1.61 -3.93 -6.58
N PRO A 126 1.49 -2.63 -6.93
CA PRO A 126 2.43 -1.96 -7.83
C PRO A 126 3.89 -2.03 -7.35
N PHE A 127 4.13 -1.92 -6.04
CA PHE A 127 5.48 -2.06 -5.47
C PHE A 127 6.03 -3.49 -5.63
N TRP A 128 5.19 -4.50 -5.46
CA TRP A 128 5.58 -5.89 -5.70
C TRP A 128 5.87 -6.18 -7.18
N LEU A 129 5.06 -5.64 -8.09
CA LEU A 129 5.32 -5.74 -9.53
C LEU A 129 6.61 -5.00 -9.93
N TRP A 130 6.88 -3.85 -9.31
CA TRP A 130 8.13 -3.14 -9.49
C TRP A 130 9.34 -3.98 -9.03
N LEU A 131 9.27 -4.59 -7.85
CA LEU A 131 10.30 -5.53 -7.36
C LEU A 131 10.46 -6.74 -8.29
N ALA A 132 9.35 -7.30 -8.79
CA ALA A 132 9.40 -8.41 -9.75
C ALA A 132 10.11 -7.99 -11.05
N GLY A 133 9.82 -6.80 -11.57
CA GLY A 133 10.49 -6.25 -12.74
C GLY A 133 11.99 -6.06 -12.51
N LEU A 134 12.37 -5.44 -11.39
CA LEU A 134 13.78 -5.24 -11.04
C LEU A 134 14.54 -6.56 -10.87
N ALA A 135 13.95 -7.51 -10.14
CA ALA A 135 14.54 -8.84 -9.97
C ALA A 135 14.62 -9.61 -11.29
N GLY A 136 13.65 -9.44 -12.19
CA GLY A 136 13.66 -10.02 -13.54
C GLY A 136 14.80 -9.48 -14.40
N LEU A 137 15.06 -8.17 -14.31
CA LEU A 137 16.15 -7.52 -15.03
C LEU A 137 17.54 -7.94 -14.50
N LEU A 138 17.68 -8.11 -13.18
CA LEU A 138 18.97 -8.38 -12.54
C LEU A 138 19.30 -9.87 -12.39
N GLY A 139 18.28 -10.72 -12.24
CA GLY A 139 18.44 -12.15 -11.89
C GLY A 139 17.55 -13.10 -12.68
N GLY A 140 16.85 -12.61 -13.70
CA GLY A 140 15.98 -13.42 -14.56
C GLY A 140 14.67 -13.86 -13.92
N ARG A 141 13.96 -14.77 -14.59
CA ARG A 141 12.59 -15.17 -14.24
C ARG A 141 12.45 -15.75 -12.82
N THR A 142 13.42 -16.57 -12.40
CA THR A 142 13.39 -17.22 -11.08
C THR A 142 13.44 -16.21 -9.94
N ALA A 143 14.23 -15.13 -10.08
CA ALA A 143 14.29 -14.07 -9.08
C ALA A 143 13.01 -13.21 -9.04
N ALA A 144 12.35 -13.01 -10.19
CA ALA A 144 11.11 -12.24 -10.29
C ALA A 144 9.88 -12.97 -9.71
N GLN A 145 9.84 -14.30 -9.84
CA GLN A 145 8.67 -15.13 -9.53
C GLN A 145 8.09 -14.91 -8.11
N PRO A 146 8.86 -14.90 -7.01
CA PRO A 146 8.27 -14.71 -5.68
C PRO A 146 7.52 -13.38 -5.56
N PHE A 147 8.08 -12.30 -6.09
CA PHE A 147 7.45 -10.97 -6.04
C PHE A 147 6.19 -10.90 -6.89
N ALA A 148 6.19 -11.51 -8.08
CA ALA A 148 5.01 -11.61 -8.93
C ALA A 148 3.88 -12.42 -8.27
N VAL A 149 4.22 -13.52 -7.59
CA VAL A 149 3.25 -14.31 -6.81
C VAL A 149 2.66 -13.48 -5.68
N VAL A 150 3.48 -12.75 -4.92
CA VAL A 150 2.99 -11.87 -3.85
C VAL A 150 2.06 -10.79 -4.41
N ALA A 151 2.43 -10.15 -5.52
CA ALA A 151 1.56 -9.19 -6.19
C ALA A 151 0.20 -9.81 -6.56
N GLY A 152 0.19 -11.02 -7.14
CA GLY A 152 -1.02 -11.75 -7.48
C GLY A 152 -1.90 -12.06 -6.26
N VAL A 153 -1.31 -12.53 -5.17
CA VAL A 153 -2.02 -12.81 -3.90
C VAL A 153 -2.64 -11.53 -3.33
N VAL A 154 -1.90 -10.43 -3.33
CA VAL A 154 -2.36 -9.13 -2.82
C VAL A 154 -3.53 -8.58 -3.65
N VAL A 155 -3.44 -8.67 -4.99
CA VAL A 155 -4.54 -8.28 -5.89
C VAL A 155 -5.78 -9.13 -5.64
N LEU A 156 -5.62 -10.46 -5.59
CA LEU A 156 -6.73 -11.38 -5.34
C LEU A 156 -7.38 -11.12 -3.97
N GLY A 157 -6.58 -10.91 -2.93
CA GLY A 157 -7.07 -10.52 -1.60
C GLY A 157 -7.84 -9.19 -1.62
N GLY A 158 -7.44 -8.26 -2.47
CA GLY A 158 -8.17 -7.01 -2.75
C GLY A 158 -9.52 -7.24 -3.39
N VAL A 159 -9.59 -8.06 -4.44
CA VAL A 159 -10.84 -8.42 -5.11
C VAL A 159 -11.81 -9.09 -4.13
N VAL A 160 -11.32 -10.04 -3.33
CA VAL A 160 -12.15 -10.70 -2.30
C VAL A 160 -12.61 -9.70 -1.24
N SER A 161 -11.75 -8.78 -0.80
CA SER A 161 -12.12 -7.74 0.16
C SER A 161 -13.18 -6.78 -0.39
N LEU A 162 -13.08 -6.41 -1.66
CA LEU A 162 -14.08 -5.59 -2.34
C LEU A 162 -15.41 -6.34 -2.46
N ALA A 163 -15.39 -7.60 -2.91
CA ALA A 163 -16.59 -8.45 -2.97
C ALA A 163 -17.26 -8.57 -1.59
N MET A 164 -16.47 -8.80 -0.53
CA MET A 164 -16.98 -8.83 0.84
C MET A 164 -17.58 -7.48 1.28
N LEU A 165 -16.97 -6.35 0.89
CA LEU A 165 -17.51 -5.02 1.19
C LEU A 165 -18.86 -4.77 0.49
N LEU A 166 -19.05 -5.33 -0.71
CA LEU A 166 -20.31 -5.23 -1.45
C LEU A 166 -21.43 -6.07 -0.82
N VAL A 167 -21.12 -7.27 -0.34
CA VAL A 167 -22.10 -8.21 0.24
C VAL A 167 -22.34 -7.93 1.73
N ARG A 168 -21.30 -7.54 2.48
CA ARG A 168 -21.33 -7.28 3.93
C ARG A 168 -20.55 -5.99 4.25
N PRO A 169 -21.19 -4.81 4.20
CA PRO A 169 -20.52 -3.51 4.36
C PRO A 169 -19.72 -3.33 5.66
N GLY A 170 -20.10 -4.04 6.73
CA GLY A 170 -19.39 -4.02 8.02
C GLY A 170 -18.19 -4.96 8.10
N ALA A 171 -17.97 -5.85 7.12
CA ALA A 171 -16.90 -6.83 7.18
C ALA A 171 -15.51 -6.16 7.19
N ARG A 172 -14.58 -6.73 7.94
CA ARG A 172 -13.16 -6.33 7.90
C ARG A 172 -12.51 -6.86 6.63
N ALA A 173 -11.74 -6.01 5.96
CA ALA A 173 -10.99 -6.41 4.77
C ALA A 173 -9.94 -7.49 5.11
N LEU A 174 -9.50 -8.26 4.11
CA LEU A 174 -8.48 -9.29 4.32
C LEU A 174 -7.15 -8.70 4.78
N HIS A 175 -6.74 -7.58 4.18
CA HIS A 175 -5.50 -6.89 4.59
C HIS A 175 -5.56 -6.39 6.04
N ASP A 176 -6.75 -5.96 6.51
CA ASP A 176 -6.93 -5.55 7.91
C ASP A 176 -6.76 -6.73 8.86
N ARG A 177 -7.33 -7.88 8.50
CA ARG A 177 -7.23 -9.13 9.26
C ARG A 177 -5.80 -9.65 9.32
N ALA A 178 -5.13 -9.75 8.17
CA ALA A 178 -3.75 -10.20 8.08
C ALA A 178 -2.79 -9.28 8.84
N ALA A 179 -3.05 -7.97 8.83
CA ALA A 179 -2.23 -6.98 9.50
C ALA A 179 -2.58 -6.76 10.99
N HIS A 180 -3.61 -7.43 11.51
CA HIS A 180 -4.19 -7.15 12.83
C HIS A 180 -4.49 -5.66 13.05
N THR A 181 -4.97 -4.98 12.00
CA THR A 181 -5.38 -3.57 12.05
C THR A 181 -6.90 -3.45 11.96
N THR A 182 -7.44 -2.31 12.37
CA THR A 182 -8.86 -2.00 12.24
C THR A 182 -9.02 -0.59 11.70
N LEU A 183 -9.88 -0.43 10.71
CA LEU A 183 -10.27 0.87 10.18
C LEU A 183 -11.46 1.41 10.98
N LEU A 184 -11.32 2.63 11.49
CA LEU A 184 -12.28 3.30 12.36
C LEU A 184 -12.58 4.70 11.82
N ARG A 185 -13.73 5.25 12.21
CA ARG A 185 -14.03 6.68 12.08
C ARG A 185 -13.46 7.46 13.26
#